data_AF-A0A8S3W8Z9-F1
#
_entry.id   AF-A0A8S3W8Z9-F1
#
_cell.length_a   1.000
_cell.length_b   1.000
_cell.length_c   1.000
_cell.angle_alpha   90.00
_cell.angle_beta   90.00
_cell.angle_gamma   90.00
#
_symmetry.space_group_name_H-M   'P 1'
#
loop_
_entity.id
_entity.type
_entity.pdbx_description
1 polymer ?
#
loop_
_entity_poly.entity_id
_entity_poly.type
_entity_poly.pdbx_seq_one_letter_code
_entity_poly.pdbx_strand_id
1 'polypeptide(L)'
;MTKCDICNKGITTKVSGLECRSCGKVVHASKACSGLNAKQLSALRNADRLDWTCEECHQNTPNRKSSFIIPEEDDEDNDVAVSDNNSGNCMIDTEKFLKDITAEMKKVLKKELQPIEASVSFCCTKIDDLSKIVKAQNKHIQELEKKYNYLHNEKTHLELEMSSLKQYLRNIEQQRLDNVIEVIGIPKAKDENLVNISLKLAETLNMDRTEVVNITRVESEITKMETSRCSSSMQKM
;
A
#
# COMPACT_ATOMS: atom_id res chain seq x y z
N MET A 1 6.19 21.71 4.86
CA MET A 1 4.80 21.84 5.36
C MET A 1 4.01 22.69 4.37
N THR A 2 2.95 22.14 3.79
CA THR A 2 2.11 22.84 2.80
C THR A 2 1.26 23.90 3.48
N LYS A 3 1.20 25.11 2.90
CA LYS A 3 0.35 26.21 3.38
C LYS A 3 -0.90 26.28 2.53
N CYS A 4 -2.00 26.75 3.11
CA CYS A 4 -3.24 27.01 2.38
C CYS A 4 -3.08 28.26 1.51
N ASP A 5 -3.37 28.15 0.22
CA ASP A 5 -3.24 29.27 -0.74
C ASP A 5 -4.21 30.43 -0.48
N ILE A 6 -5.24 30.24 0.34
CA ILE A 6 -6.25 31.27 0.64
C ILE A 6 -5.94 32.01 1.94
N CYS A 7 -5.66 31.29 3.02
CA CYS A 7 -5.46 31.89 4.34
C CYS A 7 -4.00 31.89 4.82
N ASN A 8 -3.07 31.35 4.03
CA ASN A 8 -1.63 31.24 4.32
C ASN A 8 -1.26 30.49 5.62
N LYS A 9 -2.21 29.82 6.27
CA LYS A 9 -1.98 28.98 7.46
C LYS A 9 -1.56 27.57 7.07
N GLY A 10 -0.83 26.88 7.95
CA GLY A 10 -0.35 25.51 7.71
C GLY A 10 -1.48 24.48 7.62
N ILE A 11 -1.32 23.50 6.73
CA ILE A 11 -2.20 22.32 6.63
C ILE A 11 -1.61 21.22 7.53
N THR A 12 -2.43 20.62 8.38
CA THR A 12 -2.01 19.60 9.36
C THR A 12 -2.91 18.39 9.29
N THR A 13 -2.52 17.27 9.90
CA THR A 13 -3.36 16.07 9.99
C THR A 13 -4.71 16.33 10.67
N LYS A 14 -4.78 17.32 11.57
CA LYS A 14 -6.02 17.75 12.23
C LYS A 14 -6.90 18.64 11.36
N VAL A 15 -6.31 19.35 10.38
CA VAL A 15 -7.02 20.25 9.46
C VAL A 15 -6.65 19.85 8.04
N SER A 16 -7.42 18.90 7.50
CA SER A 16 -7.16 18.31 6.19
C SER A 16 -7.12 19.36 5.08
N GLY A 17 -6.25 19.16 4.10
CA GLY A 17 -6.19 19.96 2.87
C GLY A 17 -7.03 19.36 1.75
N LEU A 18 -7.40 20.20 0.78
CA LEU A 18 -7.95 19.81 -0.52
C LEU A 18 -7.06 20.40 -1.60
N GLU A 19 -6.77 19.62 -2.63
CA GLU A 19 -6.00 20.04 -3.79
C GLU A 19 -6.94 20.19 -4.99
N CYS A 20 -6.89 21.34 -5.66
CA CYS A 20 -7.70 21.58 -6.85
C CYS A 20 -7.11 20.82 -8.04
N ARG A 21 -7.90 19.95 -8.68
CA ARG A 21 -7.45 19.16 -9.83
C ARG A 21 -6.94 20.00 -11.00
N SER A 22 -7.55 21.17 -11.25
CA SER A 22 -7.23 21.97 -12.44
C SER A 22 -5.98 22.85 -12.30
N CYS A 23 -5.68 23.35 -11.09
CA CYS A 23 -4.59 24.32 -10.88
C CYS A 23 -3.59 23.92 -9.79
N GLY A 24 -3.78 22.78 -9.11
CA GLY A 24 -2.89 22.28 -8.07
C GLY A 24 -2.86 23.09 -6.77
N LYS A 25 -3.65 24.16 -6.64
CA LYS A 25 -3.75 24.95 -5.41
C LYS A 25 -4.27 24.08 -4.26
N VAL A 26 -3.64 24.19 -3.09
CA VAL A 26 -3.99 23.45 -1.88
C VAL A 26 -4.63 24.38 -0.86
N VAL A 27 -5.84 24.08 -0.44
CA VAL A 27 -6.63 24.88 0.50
C VAL A 27 -7.10 24.05 1.69
N HIS A 28 -7.51 24.66 2.79
CA HIS A 28 -8.12 23.91 3.90
C HIS A 28 -9.48 23.33 3.48
N ALA A 29 -9.77 22.10 3.93
CA ALA A 29 -11.07 21.45 3.83
C ALA A 29 -12.08 22.08 4.80
N SER A 30 -12.37 23.37 4.62
CA SER A 30 -13.25 24.16 5.46
C SER A 30 -14.06 25.14 4.64
N LYS A 31 -15.25 25.50 5.12
CA LYS A 31 -16.14 26.46 4.44
C LYS A 31 -15.45 27.79 4.12
N ALA A 32 -14.52 28.25 4.95
CA ALA A 32 -13.82 29.52 4.77
C ALA A 32 -12.77 29.50 3.64
N CYS A 33 -12.23 28.34 3.28
CA CYS A 33 -11.21 28.23 2.23
C CYS A 33 -11.77 27.52 0.98
N SER A 34 -12.37 26.34 1.13
CA SER A 34 -12.88 25.58 -0.02
C SER A 34 -14.35 25.89 -0.38
N GLY A 35 -15.07 26.67 0.43
CA GLY A 35 -16.50 26.94 0.23
C GLY A 35 -17.43 25.76 0.55
N LEU A 36 -16.87 24.61 0.93
CA LEU A 36 -17.64 23.37 1.14
C LEU A 36 -18.13 23.22 2.58
N ASN A 37 -19.35 22.70 2.72
CA ASN A 37 -19.90 22.31 4.01
C ASN A 37 -19.43 20.90 4.43
N ALA A 38 -19.65 20.52 5.69
CA ALA A 38 -19.22 19.22 6.22
C ALA A 38 -19.84 18.02 5.48
N LYS A 39 -21.09 18.14 4.99
CA LYS A 39 -21.76 17.06 4.23
C LYS A 39 -21.11 16.85 2.86
N GLN A 40 -20.79 17.93 2.16
CA GLN A 40 -20.10 17.91 0.86
C GLN A 40 -18.68 17.37 1.00
N LEU A 41 -17.96 17.75 2.05
CA LEU A 41 -16.63 17.20 2.34
C LEU A 41 -16.67 15.70 2.62
N SER A 42 -17.69 15.22 3.34
CA SER A 42 -17.89 13.79 3.56
C SER A 42 -18.20 13.05 2.25
N ALA A 43 -19.07 13.62 1.41
CA ALA A 43 -19.40 13.05 0.10
C ALA A 43 -18.17 12.96 -0.82
N LEU A 44 -17.33 14.00 -0.86
CA LEU A 44 -16.08 14.01 -1.64
C LEU A 44 -15.08 12.96 -1.14
N ARG A 45 -14.99 12.74 0.19
CA ARG A 45 -14.09 11.73 0.75
C ARG A 45 -14.54 10.30 0.48
N ASN A 46 -15.85 10.07 0.40
CA ASN A 46 -16.43 8.74 0.22
C ASN A 46 -16.62 8.35 -1.25
N ALA A 47 -16.45 9.29 -2.18
CA ALA A 47 -16.62 9.06 -3.60
C ALA A 47 -15.25 8.99 -4.29
N ASP A 48 -14.83 7.78 -4.68
CA ASP A 48 -13.52 7.52 -5.31
C ASP A 48 -13.29 8.21 -6.67
N ARG A 49 -14.33 8.85 -7.23
CA ARG A 49 -14.30 9.48 -8.56
C ARG A 49 -14.73 10.94 -8.58
N LEU A 50 -14.95 11.55 -7.41
CA LEU A 50 -15.26 12.99 -7.36
C LEU A 50 -13.98 13.78 -7.09
N ASP A 51 -13.57 14.55 -8.10
CA ASP A 51 -12.48 15.49 -7.97
C ASP A 51 -13.03 16.88 -7.60
N TRP A 52 -12.32 17.56 -6.69
CA TRP A 52 -12.65 18.94 -6.33
C TRP A 52 -11.88 19.94 -7.21
N THR A 53 -12.56 21.03 -7.58
CA THR A 53 -11.97 22.18 -8.27
C THR A 53 -12.26 23.45 -7.48
N CYS A 54 -11.30 24.39 -7.44
CA CYS A 54 -11.49 25.65 -6.76
C CYS A 54 -12.43 26.58 -7.54
N GLU A 55 -12.99 27.58 -6.86
CA GLU A 55 -13.96 28.53 -7.43
C GLU A 55 -13.42 29.22 -8.68
N GLU A 56 -12.15 29.63 -8.69
CA GLU A 56 -11.51 30.24 -9.87
C GLU A 56 -11.50 29.31 -11.08
N CYS A 57 -11.22 28.03 -10.86
CA CYS A 57 -11.22 27.02 -11.92
C CYS A 57 -12.65 26.68 -12.35
N HIS A 58 -13.60 26.63 -11.43
CA HIS A 58 -15.00 26.40 -11.71
C HIS A 58 -15.59 27.51 -12.60
N GLN A 59 -15.28 28.78 -12.30
CA GLN A 59 -15.73 29.93 -13.11
C GLN A 59 -15.07 29.99 -14.49
N ASN A 60 -13.83 29.50 -14.62
CA ASN A 60 -13.11 29.47 -15.89
C ASN A 60 -13.41 28.22 -16.74
N THR A 61 -14.17 27.24 -16.25
CA THR A 61 -14.60 26.11 -17.08
C THR A 61 -15.73 26.53 -18.03
N PRO A 62 -15.55 26.39 -19.36
CA PRO A 62 -16.62 26.70 -20.30
C PRO A 62 -17.74 25.65 -20.16
N ASN A 63 -18.89 26.10 -19.65
CA ASN A 63 -20.20 25.46 -19.77
C ASN A 63 -20.32 23.97 -19.39
N ARG A 64 -20.70 23.72 -18.13
CA ARG A 64 -21.68 22.67 -17.81
C ARG A 64 -22.82 23.24 -16.96
N LYS A 65 -23.59 24.15 -17.55
CA LYS A 65 -25.00 24.28 -17.16
C LYS A 65 -25.69 23.04 -17.70
N SER A 66 -25.83 21.99 -16.90
CA SER A 66 -26.70 20.86 -17.24
C SER A 66 -28.15 21.35 -17.15
N SER A 67 -28.69 21.87 -18.26
CA SER A 67 -30.13 22.07 -18.38
C SER A 67 -30.77 20.71 -18.62
N PHE A 68 -31.36 20.14 -17.58
CA PHE A 68 -32.31 19.04 -17.71
C PHE A 68 -33.58 19.65 -18.32
N ILE A 69 -33.92 19.25 -19.56
CA ILE A 69 -35.20 19.60 -20.19
C ILE A 69 -36.14 18.45 -19.87
N ILE A 70 -37.22 18.74 -19.14
CA ILE A 70 -38.36 17.84 -18.95
C ILE A 70 -39.35 18.21 -20.08
N PRO A 71 -39.72 17.31 -20.99
CA PRO A 71 -40.79 17.57 -21.94
C PRO A 71 -42.10 17.78 -21.19
N GLU A 72 -42.76 18.92 -21.41
CA GLU A 72 -44.16 19.12 -21.02
C GLU A 72 -45.04 18.24 -21.93
N GLU A 73 -46.03 17.57 -21.33
CA GLU A 73 -47.05 16.82 -22.05
C GLU A 73 -48.01 17.82 -22.71
N ASP A 74 -48.08 17.80 -24.05
CA ASP A 74 -49.01 18.60 -24.84
C ASP A 74 -50.45 18.15 -24.58
N ASP A 75 -51.20 18.94 -23.81
CA ASP A 75 -52.64 19.07 -23.93
C ASP A 75 -52.91 20.23 -24.90
N GLU A 76 -53.66 20.00 -25.98
CA GLU A 76 -54.73 20.88 -26.49
C GLU A 76 -55.27 20.41 -27.86
N ASP A 77 -56.53 19.95 -27.84
CA ASP A 77 -57.43 19.98 -29.00
C ASP A 77 -57.77 21.45 -29.34
N ASN A 78 -57.66 21.85 -30.62
CA ASN A 78 -58.59 22.84 -31.16
C ASN A 78 -58.62 22.88 -32.70
N ASP A 79 -59.81 22.58 -33.23
CA ASP A 79 -60.22 22.81 -34.62
C ASP A 79 -60.27 24.30 -34.94
N VAL A 80 -59.66 24.72 -36.05
CA VAL A 80 -60.12 25.91 -36.79
C VAL A 80 -59.86 25.75 -38.29
N ALA A 81 -60.95 25.51 -39.02
CA ALA A 81 -61.02 25.65 -40.46
C ALA A 81 -60.97 27.13 -40.86
N VAL A 82 -60.08 27.49 -41.80
CA VAL A 82 -60.18 28.75 -42.55
C VAL A 82 -59.89 28.45 -44.03
N SER A 83 -60.89 28.76 -44.86
CA SER A 83 -60.85 28.65 -46.30
C SER A 83 -60.04 29.75 -46.99
N ASP A 84 -59.37 29.32 -48.04
CA ASP A 84 -59.28 29.90 -49.39
C ASP A 84 -58.36 31.08 -49.76
N ASN A 85 -57.61 30.76 -50.82
CA ASN A 85 -57.14 31.58 -51.95
C ASN A 85 -55.87 32.42 -51.78
N ASN A 86 -54.73 31.88 -52.27
CA ASN A 86 -54.10 32.45 -53.47
C ASN A 86 -53.08 31.50 -54.15
N SER A 87 -53.24 31.37 -55.47
CA SER A 87 -52.41 30.60 -56.39
C SER A 87 -50.98 31.13 -56.51
N GLY A 88 -50.02 30.28 -56.16
CA GLY A 88 -48.59 30.35 -56.47
C GLY A 88 -48.03 28.95 -56.55
N ASN A 89 -48.45 28.22 -57.60
CA ASN A 89 -48.24 26.79 -57.78
C ASN A 89 -46.74 26.44 -57.96
N CYS A 90 -46.10 26.02 -56.87
CA CYS A 90 -44.96 25.11 -56.90
C CYS A 90 -45.36 23.90 -56.04
N MET A 91 -46.02 22.91 -56.63
CA MET A 91 -46.27 21.63 -55.95
C MET A 91 -44.92 20.94 -55.69
N ILE A 92 -44.31 21.26 -54.55
CA ILE A 92 -43.37 20.37 -53.90
C ILE A 92 -44.19 19.17 -53.45
N ASP A 93 -43.95 18.03 -54.08
CA ASP A 93 -44.50 16.73 -53.71
C ASP A 93 -43.94 16.37 -52.32
N THR A 94 -44.65 16.82 -51.28
CA THR A 94 -44.27 16.68 -49.87
C THR A 94 -44.02 15.22 -49.48
N GLU A 95 -44.73 14.28 -50.12
CA GLU A 95 -44.53 12.85 -49.89
C GLU A 95 -43.19 12.36 -50.44
N LYS A 96 -42.78 12.82 -51.64
CA LYS A 96 -41.45 12.53 -52.18
C LYS A 96 -40.34 13.17 -51.35
N PHE A 97 -40.54 14.41 -50.91
CA PHE A 97 -39.56 15.11 -50.08
C PHE A 97 -39.33 14.41 -48.73
N LEU A 98 -40.39 13.94 -48.06
CA LEU A 98 -40.28 13.18 -46.81
C LEU A 98 -39.59 11.83 -47.02
N LYS A 99 -39.85 11.15 -48.15
CA LYS A 99 -39.14 9.90 -48.51
C LYS A 99 -37.66 10.16 -48.75
N ASP A 100 -37.30 11.25 -49.41
CA ASP A 100 -35.91 11.63 -49.66
C ASP A 100 -35.18 12.01 -48.36
N ILE A 101 -35.82 12.77 -47.46
CA ILE A 101 -35.27 13.05 -46.12
C ILE A 101 -35.06 11.75 -45.34
N THR A 102 -36.03 10.84 -45.34
CA THR A 102 -35.94 9.57 -44.62
C THR A 102 -34.81 8.71 -45.18
N ALA A 103 -34.65 8.68 -46.51
CA ALA A 103 -33.57 7.96 -47.16
C ALA A 103 -32.19 8.56 -46.81
N GLU A 104 -32.07 9.88 -46.80
CA GLU A 104 -30.82 10.55 -46.48
C GLU A 104 -30.47 10.45 -44.98
N MET A 105 -31.45 10.55 -44.09
CA MET A 105 -31.28 10.24 -42.66
C MET A 105 -30.80 8.81 -42.44
N LYS A 106 -31.36 7.82 -43.15
CA LYS A 106 -30.89 6.43 -43.07
C LYS A 106 -29.45 6.27 -43.54
N LYS A 107 -29.03 6.98 -44.59
CA LYS A 107 -27.64 6.96 -45.06
C LYS A 107 -26.69 7.58 -44.04
N VAL A 108 -27.05 8.73 -43.48
CA VAL A 108 -26.25 9.40 -42.44
C VAL A 108 -26.14 8.51 -41.19
N LEU A 109 -27.27 7.97 -40.69
CA LEU A 109 -27.28 7.05 -39.56
C LEU A 109 -26.40 5.82 -39.81
N LYS A 110 -26.49 5.21 -41.00
CA LYS A 110 -25.66 4.05 -41.33
C LYS A 110 -24.16 4.41 -41.39
N LYS A 111 -23.84 5.59 -41.93
CA LYS A 111 -22.47 6.09 -42.02
C LYS A 111 -21.87 6.36 -40.63
N GLU A 112 -22.65 6.86 -39.68
CA GLU A 112 -22.20 7.12 -38.31
C GLU A 112 -22.23 5.87 -37.41
N LEU A 113 -23.15 4.92 -37.65
CA LEU A 113 -23.23 3.68 -36.88
C LEU A 113 -22.09 2.69 -37.19
N GLN A 114 -21.61 2.65 -38.44
CA GLN A 114 -20.52 1.75 -38.83
C GLN A 114 -19.21 1.97 -38.03
N PRO A 115 -18.70 3.21 -37.87
CA PRO A 115 -17.56 3.49 -37.01
C PRO A 115 -17.78 3.12 -35.55
N ILE A 116 -19.01 3.28 -35.04
CA ILE A 116 -19.37 2.91 -33.66
C ILE A 116 -19.30 1.40 -33.51
N GLU A 117 -19.89 0.64 -34.42
CA GLU A 117 -19.84 -0.83 -34.42
C GLU A 117 -18.39 -1.35 -34.46
N ALA A 118 -17.56 -0.77 -35.33
CA ALA A 118 -16.14 -1.10 -35.40
C ALA A 118 -15.40 -0.77 -34.09
N SER A 119 -15.69 0.38 -33.48
CA SER A 119 -15.10 0.79 -32.21
C SER A 119 -15.51 -0.13 -31.06
N VAL A 120 -16.79 -0.52 -31.00
CA VAL A 120 -17.32 -1.45 -29.99
C VAL A 120 -16.68 -2.83 -30.16
N SER A 121 -16.62 -3.34 -31.39
CA SER A 121 -15.97 -4.63 -31.68
C SER A 121 -14.49 -4.64 -31.28
N PHE A 122 -13.78 -3.55 -31.58
CA PHE A 122 -12.38 -3.37 -31.15
C PHE A 122 -12.26 -3.36 -29.62
N CYS A 123 -13.13 -2.62 -28.93
CA CYS A 123 -13.16 -2.58 -27.47
C CYS A 123 -13.43 -3.96 -26.85
N CYS A 124 -14.39 -4.72 -27.38
CA CYS A 124 -14.66 -6.09 -26.94
C CYS A 124 -13.41 -6.98 -27.07
N THR A 125 -12.73 -6.91 -28.22
CA THR A 125 -11.48 -7.65 -28.44
C THR A 125 -10.41 -7.29 -27.41
N LYS A 126 -10.26 -5.99 -27.09
CA LYS A 126 -9.28 -5.55 -26.07
C LYS A 126 -9.67 -5.97 -24.66
N ILE A 127 -10.96 -5.99 -24.33
CA ILE A 127 -11.44 -6.51 -23.06
C ILE A 127 -11.12 -8.00 -22.92
N ASP A 128 -11.29 -8.78 -23.98
CA ASP A 128 -10.95 -10.21 -23.98
C ASP A 128 -9.44 -10.45 -23.80
N ASP A 129 -8.60 -9.65 -24.46
CA ASP A 129 -7.15 -9.72 -24.29
C ASP A 129 -6.73 -9.37 -22.86
N LEU A 130 -7.31 -8.31 -22.28
CA LEU A 130 -7.08 -7.94 -20.89
C LEU A 130 -7.55 -9.05 -19.94
N SER A 131 -8.72 -9.65 -20.21
CA SER A 131 -9.25 -10.78 -19.43
C SER A 131 -8.29 -11.97 -19.44
N LYS A 132 -7.68 -12.29 -20.59
CA LYS A 132 -6.67 -13.35 -20.70
C LYS A 132 -5.41 -13.02 -19.87
N ILE A 133 -4.92 -11.78 -19.96
CA ILE A 133 -3.74 -11.33 -19.20
C ILE A 133 -4.01 -11.43 -17.69
N VAL A 134 -5.16 -10.95 -17.22
CA VAL A 134 -5.55 -11.00 -15.80
C VAL A 134 -5.64 -12.45 -15.32
N LYS A 135 -6.22 -13.36 -16.12
CA LYS A 135 -6.26 -14.80 -15.78
C LYS A 135 -4.86 -15.40 -15.67
N ALA A 136 -3.96 -15.07 -16.61
CA ALA A 136 -2.59 -15.55 -16.58
C ALA A 136 -1.82 -15.01 -15.35
N GLN A 137 -1.99 -13.73 -15.03
CA GLN A 137 -1.39 -13.11 -13.85
C GLN A 137 -1.92 -13.74 -12.55
N ASN A 138 -3.24 -13.96 -12.44
CA ASN A 138 -3.83 -14.62 -11.27
C ASN A 138 -3.27 -16.03 -11.06
N LYS A 139 -3.08 -16.79 -12.15
CA LYS A 139 -2.43 -18.10 -12.07
C LYS A 139 -1.00 -17.99 -11.54
N HIS A 140 -0.25 -17.00 -12.02
CA HIS A 140 1.12 -16.79 -11.56
C HIS A 140 1.19 -16.38 -10.08
N ILE A 141 0.26 -15.52 -9.63
CA ILE A 141 0.13 -15.14 -8.22
C ILE A 141 -0.13 -16.39 -7.36
N GLN A 142 -1.06 -17.25 -7.75
CA GLN A 142 -1.35 -18.50 -7.02
C GLN A 142 -0.14 -19.44 -6.95
N GLU A 143 0.66 -19.52 -8.02
CA GLU A 143 1.89 -20.32 -8.03
C GLU A 143 2.94 -19.74 -7.07
N LEU A 144 3.08 -18.41 -7.04
CA LEU A 144 3.97 -17.73 -6.11
C LEU A 144 3.53 -17.90 -4.66
N GLU A 145 2.23 -17.80 -4.36
CA GLU A 145 1.68 -18.04 -3.02
C GLU A 145 1.95 -19.47 -2.55
N LYS A 146 1.78 -20.48 -3.42
CA LYS A 146 2.11 -21.87 -3.10
C LYS A 146 3.59 -22.04 -2.77
N LYS A 147 4.48 -21.45 -3.58
CA LYS A 147 5.93 -21.49 -3.34
C LYS A 147 6.31 -20.78 -2.04
N TYR A 148 5.71 -19.63 -1.78
CA TYR A 148 5.93 -18.87 -0.56
C TYR A 148 5.55 -19.69 0.68
N ASN A 149 4.36 -20.28 0.68
CA ASN A 149 3.90 -21.11 1.80
C ASN A 149 4.79 -22.34 2.01
N TYR A 150 5.22 -22.99 0.93
CA TYR A 150 6.17 -24.10 1.01
C TYR A 150 7.50 -23.68 1.68
N LEU A 151 8.14 -22.62 1.17
CA LEU A 151 9.40 -22.13 1.70
C LEU A 151 9.27 -21.63 3.14
N HIS A 152 8.14 -20.99 3.48
CA HIS A 152 7.87 -20.53 4.83
C HIS A 152 7.76 -21.69 5.82
N ASN A 153 7.07 -22.76 5.43
CA ASN A 153 6.94 -23.97 6.25
C ASN A 153 8.29 -24.67 6.43
N GLU A 154 9.08 -24.80 5.35
CA GLU A 154 10.43 -25.38 5.41
C GLU A 154 11.36 -24.57 6.31
N LYS A 155 11.36 -23.24 6.18
CA LYS A 155 12.11 -22.35 7.07
C LYS A 155 11.72 -22.58 8.53
N THR A 156 10.43 -22.59 8.84
CA THR A 156 9.92 -22.76 10.21
C THR A 156 10.34 -24.11 10.79
N HIS A 157 10.29 -25.17 9.97
CA HIS A 157 10.75 -26.51 10.35
C HIS A 157 12.25 -26.50 10.69
N LEU A 158 13.09 -25.93 9.82
CA LEU A 158 14.53 -25.86 10.04
C LEU A 158 14.90 -25.00 11.26
N GLU A 159 14.18 -23.91 11.51
CA GLU A 159 14.38 -23.08 12.72
C GLU A 159 14.06 -23.88 14.00
N LEU A 160 13.02 -24.71 13.97
CA LEU A 160 12.65 -25.58 15.09
C LEU A 160 13.69 -26.68 15.33
N GLU A 161 14.17 -27.33 14.27
CA GLU A 161 15.27 -28.31 14.37
C GLU A 161 16.54 -27.67 14.92
N MET A 162 16.90 -26.48 14.41
CA MET A 162 18.06 -25.74 14.91
C MET A 162 17.91 -25.38 16.39
N SER A 163 16.71 -24.99 16.83
CA SER A 163 16.42 -24.72 18.24
C SER A 163 16.58 -25.97 19.10
N SER A 164 16.06 -27.11 18.65
CA SER A 164 16.19 -28.41 19.32
C SER A 164 17.66 -28.83 19.45
N LEU A 165 18.44 -28.72 18.37
CA LEU A 165 19.87 -29.02 18.37
C LEU A 165 20.66 -28.10 19.31
N LYS A 166 20.34 -26.81 19.34
CA LYS A 166 20.96 -25.87 20.29
C LYS A 166 20.66 -26.25 21.73
N GLN A 167 19.42 -26.62 22.03
CA GLN A 167 19.04 -27.08 23.37
C GLN A 167 19.78 -28.37 23.73
N TYR A 168 19.85 -29.33 22.82
CA TYR A 168 20.60 -30.57 23.01
C TYR A 168 22.08 -30.31 23.30
N LEU A 169 22.71 -29.41 22.53
CA LEU A 169 24.11 -29.03 22.74
C LEU A 169 24.34 -28.36 24.10
N ARG A 170 23.42 -27.48 24.53
CA ARG A 170 23.47 -26.89 25.88
C ARG A 170 23.35 -27.96 26.97
N ASN A 171 22.48 -28.94 26.78
CA ASN A 171 22.31 -30.02 27.76
C ASN A 171 23.59 -30.86 27.86
N ILE A 172 24.24 -31.20 26.74
CA ILE A 172 25.53 -31.91 26.76
C ILE A 172 26.58 -31.08 27.50
N GLU A 173 26.68 -29.79 27.19
CA GLU A 173 27.67 -28.93 27.83
C GLU A 173 27.41 -28.78 29.33
N GLN A 174 26.14 -28.66 29.73
CA GLN A 174 25.78 -28.64 31.14
C GLN A 174 26.08 -29.97 31.84
N GLN A 175 25.80 -31.10 31.20
CA GLN A 175 26.19 -32.43 31.71
C GLN A 175 27.72 -32.57 31.83
N ARG A 176 28.48 -32.01 30.89
CA ARG A 176 29.95 -31.99 30.95
C ARG A 176 30.47 -31.18 32.13
N LEU A 177 29.74 -30.13 32.52
CA LEU A 177 30.09 -29.23 33.62
C LEU A 177 29.48 -29.63 34.97
N ASP A 178 28.66 -30.66 35.02
CA ASP A 178 27.92 -31.07 36.24
C ASP A 178 28.84 -31.34 37.44
N ASN A 179 30.04 -31.87 37.17
CA ASN A 179 31.05 -32.17 38.18
C ASN A 179 32.21 -31.16 38.20
N VAL A 180 32.05 -29.99 37.57
CA VAL A 180 33.08 -28.96 37.48
C VAL A 180 32.70 -27.77 38.34
N ILE A 181 33.51 -27.47 39.35
CA ILE A 181 33.32 -26.29 40.20
C ILE A 181 34.31 -25.22 39.78
N GLU A 182 33.80 -24.07 39.34
CA GLU A 182 34.61 -22.88 39.08
C GLU A 182 34.65 -22.00 40.33
N VAL A 183 35.87 -21.70 40.81
CA VAL A 183 36.08 -20.84 41.97
C VAL A 183 36.73 -19.53 41.54
N ILE A 184 35.96 -18.45 41.68
CA ILE A 184 36.38 -17.09 41.29
C ILE A 184 36.86 -16.33 42.53
N GLY A 185 37.86 -15.47 42.36
CA GLY A 185 38.32 -14.54 43.40
C GLY A 185 39.50 -15.03 44.24
N ILE A 186 40.14 -16.14 43.87
CA ILE A 186 41.39 -16.58 44.50
C ILE A 186 42.57 -15.80 43.89
N PRO A 187 43.28 -14.94 44.65
CA PRO A 187 44.44 -14.21 44.16
C PRO A 187 45.53 -15.14 43.63
N LYS A 188 46.26 -14.72 42.60
CA LYS A 188 47.36 -15.49 42.03
C LYS A 188 48.66 -15.15 42.76
N ALA A 189 49.33 -16.14 43.35
CA ALA A 189 50.64 -15.97 43.97
C ALA A 189 51.73 -16.63 43.11
N LYS A 190 52.98 -16.12 43.21
CA LYS A 190 54.15 -16.82 42.64
C LYS A 190 54.38 -18.08 43.48
N ASP A 191 54.58 -19.21 42.81
CA ASP A 191 54.77 -20.54 43.42
C ASP A 191 53.59 -21.02 44.28
N GLU A 192 52.35 -20.75 43.82
CA GLU A 192 51.16 -21.25 44.50
C GLU A 192 51.02 -22.77 44.42
N ASN A 193 50.67 -23.40 45.55
CA ASN A 193 50.36 -24.82 45.60
C ASN A 193 48.85 -25.02 45.47
N LEU A 194 48.39 -25.36 44.26
CA LEU A 194 46.97 -25.56 43.93
C LEU A 194 46.33 -26.70 44.75
N VAL A 195 47.11 -27.72 45.14
CA VAL A 195 46.62 -28.84 45.96
C VAL A 195 46.28 -28.37 47.37
N ASN A 196 47.12 -27.51 47.97
CA ASN A 196 46.82 -26.97 49.30
C ASN A 196 45.59 -26.04 49.27
N ILE A 197 45.40 -25.30 48.18
CA ILE A 197 44.23 -24.43 47.99
C ILE A 197 42.97 -25.28 47.83
N SER A 198 43.02 -26.35 47.03
CA SER A 198 41.87 -27.25 46.85
C SER A 198 41.51 -27.99 48.13
N LEU A 199 42.48 -28.43 48.93
CA LEU A 199 42.23 -29.08 50.22
C LEU A 199 41.49 -28.16 51.19
N LYS A 200 41.89 -26.88 51.26
CA LYS A 200 41.19 -25.87 52.08
C LYS A 200 39.79 -25.59 51.56
N LEU A 201 39.61 -25.56 50.24
CA LEU A 201 38.28 -25.39 49.61
C LEU A 201 37.36 -26.58 49.89
N ALA A 202 37.86 -27.81 49.72
CA ALA A 202 37.10 -29.03 50.01
C ALA A 202 36.65 -29.07 51.48
N GLU A 203 37.54 -28.71 52.41
CA GLU A 203 37.21 -28.60 53.83
C GLU A 203 36.17 -27.50 54.10
N THR A 204 36.27 -26.35 53.44
CA THR A 204 35.30 -25.25 53.58
C THR A 204 33.93 -25.61 53.02
N LEU A 205 33.89 -26.38 51.93
CA LEU A 205 32.66 -26.85 51.28
C LEU A 205 32.12 -28.16 51.88
N ASN A 206 32.79 -28.72 52.90
CA ASN A 206 32.45 -29.98 53.53
C ASN A 206 32.39 -31.17 52.54
N MET A 207 33.32 -31.20 51.59
CA MET A 207 33.50 -32.24 50.58
C MET A 207 34.67 -33.16 50.91
N ASP A 208 34.63 -34.42 50.45
CA ASP A 208 35.73 -35.35 50.63
C ASP A 208 36.93 -34.95 49.74
N ARG A 209 38.13 -34.98 50.33
CA ARG A 209 39.37 -34.61 49.65
C ARG A 209 39.74 -35.57 48.52
N THR A 210 39.22 -36.80 48.55
CA THR A 210 39.48 -37.84 47.54
C THR A 210 38.62 -37.68 46.27
N GLU A 211 37.58 -36.85 46.32
CA GLU A 211 36.67 -36.61 45.19
C GLU A 211 37.22 -35.61 44.17
N VAL A 212 38.27 -34.86 44.52
CA VAL A 212 38.87 -33.86 43.63
C VAL A 212 39.83 -34.53 42.64
N VAL A 213 39.36 -34.75 41.41
CA VAL A 213 40.12 -35.45 40.36
C VAL A 213 41.18 -34.57 39.69
N ASN A 214 40.82 -33.31 39.35
CA ASN A 214 41.71 -32.41 38.63
C ASN A 214 41.49 -30.95 39.08
N ILE A 215 42.58 -30.20 39.17
CA ILE A 215 42.59 -28.78 39.54
C ILE A 215 43.46 -28.04 38.56
N THR A 216 42.89 -27.05 37.89
CA THR A 216 43.63 -26.20 36.96
C THR A 216 43.21 -24.75 37.13
N ARG A 217 44.16 -23.83 36.98
CA ARG A 217 43.85 -22.41 36.82
C ARG A 217 43.32 -22.20 35.42
N VAL A 218 42.10 -21.68 35.31
CA VAL A 218 41.56 -21.19 34.05
C VAL A 218 42.00 -19.74 33.88
N GLU A 219 42.59 -19.41 32.74
CA GLU A 219 42.86 -18.01 32.39
C GLU A 219 41.54 -17.30 32.13
N SER A 220 41.26 -16.23 32.87
CA SER A 220 40.05 -15.44 32.63
C SER A 220 40.17 -14.72 31.27
N GLU A 221 39.14 -14.86 30.42
CA GLU A 221 39.05 -14.15 29.14
C GLU A 221 38.97 -12.62 29.31
N ILE A 222 38.73 -12.14 30.53
CA ILE A 222 38.76 -10.71 30.89
C ILE A 222 40.11 -10.10 30.49
N THR A 223 41.21 -10.83 30.64
CA THR A 223 42.56 -10.39 30.25
C THR A 223 42.79 -10.35 28.72
N LYS A 224 41.99 -11.10 27.93
CA LYS A 224 42.08 -11.11 26.45
C LYS A 224 41.32 -9.96 25.79
N MET A 225 40.26 -9.45 26.42
CA MET A 225 39.52 -8.28 25.90
C MET A 225 40.24 -6.94 26.16
N GLU A 226 40.99 -6.82 27.26
CA GLU A 226 41.73 -5.58 27.57
C GLU A 226 42.93 -5.36 26.64
N THR A 227 43.57 -6.43 26.18
CA THR A 227 44.69 -6.35 25.23
C THR A 227 44.25 -6.07 23.78
N SER A 228 43.02 -6.43 23.37
CA SER A 228 42.49 -6.11 22.03
C SER A 228 41.92 -4.69 21.91
N ARG A 229 41.41 -4.11 23.02
CA ARG A 229 40.95 -2.72 23.05
C ARG A 229 42.10 -1.70 23.02
N CYS A 230 43.27 -2.04 23.58
CA CYS A 230 44.41 -1.13 23.61
C CYS A 230 45.14 -1.04 22.26
N SER A 231 45.17 -2.13 21.49
CA SER A 231 45.79 -2.17 20.15
C SER A 231 44.97 -1.47 19.07
N SER A 232 43.64 -1.35 19.23
CA SER A 232 42.77 -0.60 18.30
C SER A 232 42.83 0.92 18.48
N SER A 233 43.33 1.41 19.63
CA SER A 233 43.48 2.85 19.89
C SER A 233 44.83 3.43 19.44
N MET A 234 45.80 2.59 19.07
CA MET A 234 47.10 3.05 18.55
C MET A 234 47.20 3.10 17.02
N GLN A 235 46.19 2.63 16.27
CA GLN A 235 46.13 2.74 14.80
C GLN A 235 45.32 3.96 14.30
N LYS A 236 44.96 4.88 15.19
CA LYS A 236 44.36 6.18 14.84
C LYS A 236 45.23 7.32 15.38
N MET A 237 46.47 7.38 14.92
CA MET A 237 47.28 8.60 14.86
C MET A 237 48.10 8.58 13.58
#